data_AF-A0A158RF74-F1
#
_entry.id   AF-A0A158RF74-F1
#
_cell.length_a   1.000
_cell.length_b   1.000
_cell.length_c   1.000
_cell.angle_alpha   90.00
_cell.angle_beta   90.00
_cell.angle_gamma   90.00
#
_symmetry.space_group_name_H-M   'P 1'
#
loop_
_entity.id
_entity.type
_entity.pdbx_description
1 polymer ?
#
loop_
_entity_poly.entity_id
_entity_poly.type
_entity_poly.pdbx_seq_one_letter_code
_entity_poly.pdbx_strand_id
1 'polypeptide(L)' 'MDFATAAAEVQTLPYCSDDDKLCLYGLYKQATVGDVNTAKPGVLDVKGKAKWEAWNGRKGWVSLDIAK' A
#
# COMPACT_ATOMS: atom_id res chain seq x y z
N MET A 1 9.62 15.38 -3.84
CA MET A 1 9.24 14.93 -2.49
C MET A 1 9.67 13.48 -2.39
N ASP A 2 10.54 13.16 -1.45
CA ASP A 2 11.00 11.79 -1.23
C ASP A 2 9.93 10.99 -0.47
N PHE A 3 9.89 9.68 -0.69
CA PHE A 3 8.92 8.78 -0.07
C PHE A 3 8.99 8.84 1.47
N ALA A 4 10.19 9.00 2.02
CA ALA A 4 10.40 9.16 3.45
C ALA A 4 9.73 10.42 4.01
N THR A 5 9.73 11.52 3.24
CA THR A 5 9.07 12.77 3.63
C THR A 5 7.55 12.60 3.65
N ALA A 6 6.98 12.02 2.59
CA ALA A 6 5.54 11.78 2.52
C ALA A 6 5.04 10.82 3.63
N ALA A 7 5.83 9.80 3.98
CA ALA A 7 5.52 8.90 5.09
C ALA A 7 5.52 9.59 6.46
N ALA A 8 6.39 10.59 6.66
CA ALA A 8 6.40 11.40 7.87
C ALA A 8 5.20 12.33 7.96
N GLU A 9 4.81 12.97 6.84
CA GLU A 9 3.65 13.87 6.80
C GLU A 9 2.34 13.14 7.12
N VAL A 10 2.16 11.89 6.66
CA VAL A 10 0.97 11.09 7.00
C VAL A 10 0.80 10.88 8.51
N GLN A 11 1.90 10.79 9.27
CA GLN A 11 1.82 10.64 10.74
C GLN A 11 1.32 11.90 11.44
N THR A 12 1.42 13.06 10.77
CA THR A 12 1.00 14.35 11.32
C THR A 12 -0.45 14.71 10.97
N LEU A 13 -1.11 13.93 10.12
CA LEU A 13 -2.49 14.19 9.71
C LEU A 13 -3.46 13.93 10.88
N PRO A 14 -4.29 14.93 11.27
CA PRO A 14 -5.19 14.81 12.41
C PRO A 14 -6.33 13.81 12.18
N TYR A 15 -6.65 13.50 10.92
CA TYR A 15 -7.62 12.48 10.53
C TYR A 15 -7.22 11.88 9.19
N CYS A 16 -7.24 10.56 9.10
CA CYS A 16 -7.00 9.81 7.87
C CYS A 16 -8.06 8.71 7.80
N SER A 17 -8.82 8.67 6.69
CA SER A 17 -9.85 7.66 6.49
C SER A 17 -9.21 6.27 6.41
N ASP A 18 -9.94 5.22 6.75
CA ASP A 18 -9.40 3.86 6.64
C ASP A 18 -9.11 3.49 5.17
N ASP A 19 -9.87 4.02 4.23
CA ASP A 19 -9.59 3.89 2.79
C ASP A 19 -8.26 4.55 2.39
N ASP A 20 -7.96 5.73 2.93
CA ASP A 20 -6.69 6.42 2.67
C ASP A 20 -5.50 5.65 3.26
N LYS A 21 -5.66 5.09 4.47
CA LYS A 21 -4.65 4.23 5.10
C LYS A 21 -4.40 2.96 4.28
N LEU A 22 -5.45 2.33 3.75
CA LEU A 22 -5.34 1.15 2.90
C LEU A 22 -4.68 1.49 1.56
N CYS A 23 -5.07 2.61 0.97
CA CYS A 23 -4.49 3.15 -0.26
C CYS A 23 -2.98 3.35 -0.09
N LEU A 24 -2.56 4.04 0.98
CA LEU A 24 -1.17 4.30 1.31
C LEU A 24 -0.39 3.01 1.63
N TYR A 25 -1.00 2.09 2.35
CA TYR A 25 -0.40 0.78 2.65
C TYR A 25 -0.11 0.01 1.35
N GLY A 26 -1.06 -0.05 0.43
CA GLY A 26 -0.88 -0.71 -0.87
C GLY A 26 0.27 -0.09 -1.67
N LEU A 27 0.35 1.25 -1.72
CA LEU A 27 1.45 1.98 -2.38
C LEU A 27 2.79 1.72 -1.72
N TYR A 28 2.84 1.78 -0.39
CA TYR A 28 4.03 1.50 0.39
C TYR A 28 4.55 0.09 0.10
N LYS A 29 3.67 -0.90 0.11
CA LYS A 29 4.04 -2.29 -0.17
C LYS A 29 4.48 -2.49 -1.61
N GLN A 30 3.81 -1.89 -2.59
CA GLN A 30 4.22 -1.96 -3.99
C GLN A 30 5.58 -1.28 -4.23
N ALA A 31 5.84 -0.13 -3.59
CA ALA A 31 7.10 0.60 -3.76
C ALA A 31 8.30 -0.08 -3.05
N THR A 32 8.07 -0.73 -1.90
CA THR A 32 9.13 -1.34 -1.08
C THR A 32 9.37 -2.81 -1.37
N VAL A 33 8.31 -3.56 -1.67
CA VAL A 33 8.36 -5.01 -1.91
C VAL A 33 8.11 -5.37 -3.37
N GLY A 34 7.40 -4.52 -4.12
CA GLY A 34 6.88 -4.84 -5.44
C GLY A 34 5.55 -5.58 -5.35
N ASP A 35 5.28 -6.40 -6.36
CA ASP A 35 4.04 -7.15 -6.48
C ASP A 35 3.76 -8.04 -5.26
N VAL A 36 2.48 -8.13 -4.90
CA VAL A 36 2.05 -8.98 -3.79
C VAL A 36 2.51 -10.43 -3.98
N ASN A 37 3.24 -10.93 -2.98
CA ASN A 37 3.86 -12.25 -2.97
C ASN A 37 3.38 -13.12 -1.79
N THR A 38 2.34 -12.69 -1.09
CA THR A 38 1.75 -13.42 0.03
C THR A 38 0.38 -13.98 -0.34
N ALA A 39 -0.01 -15.09 0.30
CA ALA A 39 -1.34 -15.67 0.13
C ALA A 39 -2.42 -14.74 0.73
N LYS A 40 -3.63 -14.79 0.15
CA LYS A 40 -4.77 -14.03 0.63
C LYS A 40 -5.12 -14.47 2.07
N PRO A 41 -5.20 -13.55 3.06
CA PRO A 41 -5.60 -13.87 4.42
C PRO A 41 -6.98 -14.51 4.49
N GLY A 42 -7.19 -15.37 5.49
CA GLY A 42 -8.47 -16.01 5.73
C GLY A 42 -9.58 -15.01 6.05
N VAL A 43 -10.83 -15.38 5.79
CA VAL A 43 -12.01 -14.51 5.94
C VAL A 43 -12.25 -13.97 7.36
N LEU A 44 -11.65 -14.60 8.38
CA LEU A 44 -11.71 -14.15 9.77
C LEU A 44 -10.80 -12.94 10.04
N ASP A 45 -9.79 -12.70 9.19
CA ASP A 45 -8.90 -11.54 9.29
C ASP A 45 -9.34 -10.44 8.31
N VAL A 46 -10.42 -9.74 8.66
CA VAL A 46 -11.00 -8.68 7.83
C VAL A 46 -10.00 -7.55 7.56
N LYS A 47 -9.16 -7.21 8.55
CA LYS A 47 -8.14 -6.15 8.43
C LYS A 47 -6.99 -6.59 7.54
N GLY A 48 -6.48 -7.81 7.72
CA GLY A 48 -5.44 -8.38 6.87
C GLY A 48 -5.92 -8.55 5.44
N LYS A 49 -7.16 -9.01 5.24
CA LYS A 49 -7.79 -9.11 3.92
C LYS A 49 -7.86 -7.75 3.23
N ALA A 50 -8.32 -6.70 3.91
CA ALA A 50 -8.40 -5.36 3.32
C ALA A 50 -7.01 -4.82 2.92
N LYS A 51 -6.00 -5.00 3.78
CA LYS A 51 -4.61 -4.64 3.47
C LYS A 51 -4.06 -5.42 2.27
N TRP A 52 -4.33 -6.72 2.23
CA TRP A 52 -3.93 -7.58 1.13
C TRP A 52 -4.62 -7.18 -0.17
N GLU A 53 -5.91 -6.89 -0.14
CA GLU A 53 -6.67 -6.45 -1.31
C GLU A 53 -6.16 -5.10 -1.82
N ALA A 54 -5.84 -4.15 -0.93
CA ALA A 54 -5.26 -2.86 -1.31
C ALA A 54 -3.85 -2.98 -1.94
N TRP A 55 -3.06 -3.96 -1.52
CA TRP A 55 -1.76 -4.25 -2.13
C TRP A 55 -1.91 -5.03 -3.44
N ASN A 56 -2.72 -6.09 -3.45
CA ASN A 56 -3.00 -6.89 -4.64
C ASN A 56 -3.66 -6.09 -5.77
N GLY A 57 -4.52 -5.12 -5.46
CA GLY A 57 -5.13 -4.23 -6.44
C GLY A 57 -4.12 -3.30 -7.16
N ARG A 58 -2.89 -3.21 -6.65
CA ARG A 58 -1.78 -2.45 -7.26
C ARG A 58 -0.73 -3.34 -7.91
N LYS A 59 -0.97 -4.65 -7.98
CA LYS A 59 -0.09 -5.58 -8.68
C LYS A 59 0.06 -5.15 -10.13
N GLY A 60 1.29 -5.17 -10.66
CA GLY A 60 1.57 -4.71 -12.02
C GLY A 60 1.56 -3.19 -12.20
N TRP A 61 1.33 -2.41 -11.13
CA TRP A 61 1.81 -1.02 -11.09
C TRP A 61 3.33 -1.08 -10.91
N VAL A 62 4.02 -1.43 -11.98
CA VAL A 62 5.42 -1.04 -12.15
C VAL A 62 5.40 0.48 -12.23
N SER A 63 6.19 1.14 -11.39
CA SER A 63 6.55 2.54 -11.58
C SER A 63 6.86 2.74 -13.06
N LEU A 64 6.14 3.65 -13.70
CA LEU A 64 6.15 3.89 -15.15
C LEU A 64 7.48 4.50 -15.64
N ASP A 65 8.62 4.13 -15.03
CA ASP A 65 9.96 4.70 -15.21
C ASP A 65 11.13 3.70 -15.03
N ILE A 66 10.91 2.38 -15.19
CA ILE A 66 12.02 1.39 -15.34
C ILE A 66 11.99 0.71 -16.70
N ALA A 67 11.63 1.47 -17.74
CA ALA A 67 11.90 1.10 -19.12
C ALA A 67 12.57 2.31 -19.81
N LYS A 68 13.90 2.36 -19.72
CA LYS A 68 14.75 3.23 -20.52
C LYS A 68 15.70 2.36 -21.31
#